data_AF-A0A3A5LXP1-F1
#
_entry.id   AF-A0A3A5LXP1-F1
#
_cell.length_a   1.000
_cell.length_b   1.000
_cell.length_c   1.000
_cell.angle_alpha   90.00
_cell.angle_beta   90.00
_cell.angle_gamma   90.00
#
_symmetry.space_group_name_H-M   'P 1'
#
loop_
_entity.id
_entity.type
_entity.pdbx_description
1 polymer ?
#
loop_
_entity_poly.entity_id
_entity_poly.type
_entity_poly.pdbx_seq_one_letter_code
_entity_poly.pdbx_strand_id
1 'polypeptide(L)'
;MPMRRRGSMVFTVMAALTQMELEIKRERVNDSNTKPRDADMDLGGRRPISAESQIANARRLIEQGQPASHVARNLVMSRATLYRRIANLDAKQWITAHPGSIPN
;
A
#
# COMPACT_ATOMS: atom_id res chain seq x y z
N MET A 1 -45.58 -31.84 13.49
CA MET A 1 -45.49 -30.35 13.36
C MET A 1 -44.80 -29.98 12.06
N PRO A 2 -45.52 -29.88 10.92
CA PRO A 2 -44.98 -29.34 9.67
C PRO A 2 -45.28 -27.82 9.56
N MET A 3 -44.62 -27.10 8.64
CA MET A 3 -44.72 -25.63 8.36
C MET A 3 -43.65 -24.68 8.98
N ARG A 4 -42.37 -25.08 9.10
CA ARG A 4 -41.23 -24.12 9.19
C ARG A 4 -40.18 -24.23 8.07
N ARG A 5 -40.37 -25.10 7.08
CA ARG A 5 -39.33 -25.46 6.09
C ARG A 5 -39.24 -24.57 4.84
N ARG A 6 -40.32 -23.90 4.42
CA ARG A 6 -40.36 -23.18 3.12
C ARG A 6 -39.70 -21.81 3.14
N GLY A 7 -39.91 -21.01 4.19
CA GLY A 7 -39.29 -19.68 4.30
C GLY A 7 -37.77 -19.71 4.49
N SER A 8 -37.28 -20.71 5.23
CA SER A 8 -35.84 -20.91 5.45
C SER A 8 -35.09 -21.19 4.14
N MET A 9 -35.68 -21.98 3.23
CA MET A 9 -35.04 -22.34 1.96
C MET A 9 -34.89 -21.13 1.04
N VAL A 10 -35.91 -20.28 0.94
CA VAL A 10 -35.83 -19.04 0.15
C VAL A 10 -34.74 -18.11 0.68
N PHE A 11 -34.65 -17.98 2.02
CA PHE A 11 -33.59 -17.18 2.63
C PHE A 11 -32.19 -17.76 2.39
N THR A 12 -32.02 -19.08 2.45
CA THR A 12 -30.74 -19.73 2.14
C THR A 12 -30.33 -19.53 0.68
N VAL A 13 -31.27 -19.63 -0.27
CA VAL A 13 -30.99 -19.38 -1.69
C VAL A 13 -30.61 -17.91 -1.91
N MET A 14 -31.34 -16.98 -1.31
CA MET A 14 -30.99 -15.55 -1.40
C MET A 14 -29.63 -15.25 -0.78
N ALA A 15 -29.30 -15.86 0.37
CA ALA A 15 -27.98 -15.72 0.98
C ALA A 15 -26.87 -16.26 0.06
N ALA A 16 -27.06 -17.43 -0.55
CA ALA A 16 -26.10 -18.02 -1.48
C ALA A 16 -25.89 -17.13 -2.72
N LEU A 17 -26.96 -16.56 -3.28
CA LEU A 17 -26.88 -15.63 -4.40
C LEU A 17 -26.12 -14.35 -4.03
N THR A 18 -26.44 -13.74 -2.87
CA THR A 18 -25.72 -12.54 -2.42
C THR A 18 -24.23 -12.81 -2.15
N GLN A 19 -23.89 -13.99 -1.65
CA GLN A 19 -22.50 -14.39 -1.45
C GLN A 19 -21.77 -14.54 -2.78
N MET A 20 -22.39 -15.23 -3.76
CA MET A 20 -21.84 -15.36 -5.10
C MET A 20 -21.60 -14.00 -5.76
N GLU A 21 -22.56 -13.07 -5.66
CA GLU A 21 -22.40 -11.71 -6.20
C GLU A 21 -21.25 -10.94 -5.54
N LEU A 22 -21.05 -11.11 -4.23
CA LEU A 22 -19.95 -10.49 -3.50
C LEU A 22 -18.59 -11.06 -3.96
N GLU A 23 -18.51 -12.37 -4.16
CA GLU A 23 -17.30 -13.05 -4.62
C GLU A 23 -16.89 -12.60 -6.02
N ILE A 24 -17.83 -12.57 -6.98
CA ILE A 24 -17.59 -12.07 -8.35
C ILE A 24 -17.12 -10.61 -8.33
N LYS A 25 -17.74 -9.76 -7.50
CA LYS A 25 -17.33 -8.36 -7.38
C LYS A 25 -15.92 -8.24 -6.80
N ARG A 26 -15.58 -9.04 -5.79
CA ARG A 26 -14.23 -9.06 -5.18
C ARG A 26 -13.19 -9.53 -6.17
N GLU A 27 -13.45 -10.59 -6.91
CA GLU A 27 -12.58 -11.10 -7.98
C GLU A 27 -12.29 -10.01 -9.01
N ARG A 28 -13.32 -9.33 -9.51
CA ARG A 28 -13.13 -8.21 -10.46
C ARG A 28 -12.26 -7.09 -9.91
N VAL A 29 -12.45 -6.70 -8.64
CA VAL A 29 -11.64 -5.66 -7.99
C VAL A 29 -10.19 -6.13 -7.85
N ASN A 30 -9.98 -7.39 -7.47
CA ASN A 30 -8.65 -7.96 -7.37
C ASN A 30 -7.95 -8.02 -8.73
N ASP A 31 -8.62 -8.49 -9.78
CA ASP A 31 -8.12 -8.52 -11.17
C ASP A 31 -7.81 -7.13 -11.72
N SER A 32 -8.55 -6.12 -11.27
CA SER A 32 -8.27 -4.73 -11.63
C SER A 32 -7.05 -4.19 -10.88
N ASN A 33 -6.80 -4.68 -9.66
CA ASN A 33 -5.68 -4.28 -8.80
C ASN A 33 -4.39 -5.07 -9.05
N THR A 34 -4.40 -6.20 -9.77
CA THR A 34 -3.20 -6.93 -10.17
C THR A 34 -2.49 -6.27 -11.35
N LYS A 35 -3.25 -5.75 -12.33
CA LYS A 35 -2.71 -5.05 -13.51
C LYS A 35 -1.75 -3.89 -13.17
N PRO A 36 -2.03 -3.00 -12.20
CA PRO A 36 -1.08 -1.96 -11.80
C PRO A 36 0.07 -2.48 -10.94
N ARG A 37 -0.09 -3.62 -10.24
CA ARG A 37 1.02 -4.26 -9.49
C ARG A 37 2.11 -4.78 -10.42
N ASP A 38 1.71 -5.36 -11.55
CA ASP A 38 2.65 -5.92 -12.53
C ASP A 38 3.28 -4.85 -13.43
N ALA A 39 2.66 -3.67 -13.51
CA ALA A 39 3.08 -2.56 -14.37
C ALA A 39 3.76 -1.40 -13.62
N ASP A 40 4.14 -1.57 -12.35
CA ASP A 40 4.69 -0.51 -11.48
C ASP A 40 3.82 0.77 -11.46
N MET A 41 2.50 0.62 -11.65
CA MET A 41 1.57 1.74 -11.63
C MET A 41 1.06 2.00 -10.22
N ASP A 42 0.80 3.29 -9.90
CA ASP A 42 0.29 3.73 -8.60
C ASP A 42 -0.92 2.89 -8.16
N LEU A 43 -0.73 2.08 -7.11
CA LEU A 43 -1.76 1.20 -6.53
C LEU A 43 -2.86 1.98 -5.79
N GLY A 44 -2.78 3.31 -5.80
CA GLY A 44 -3.66 4.19 -5.06
C GLY A 44 -3.35 4.22 -3.57
N GLY A 45 -4.26 4.79 -2.79
CA GLY A 45 -4.08 5.02 -1.36
C GLY A 45 -3.59 6.43 -1.03
N ARG A 46 -3.15 6.64 0.22
CA ARG A 46 -2.75 7.97 0.68
C ARG A 46 -1.42 8.37 0.06
N ARG A 47 -1.45 9.35 -0.83
CA ARG A 47 -0.23 9.94 -1.40
C ARG A 47 0.73 10.43 -0.30
N PRO A 48 2.05 10.23 -0.45
CA PRO A 48 3.02 10.79 0.48
C PRO A 48 2.89 12.31 0.55
N ILE A 49 2.79 12.85 1.77
CA ILE A 49 2.65 14.30 2.01
C ILE A 49 3.92 15.09 1.61
N SER A 50 5.09 14.44 1.58
CA SER A 50 6.37 15.10 1.29
C SER A 50 6.95 14.51 0.01
N ALA A 51 7.51 15.39 -0.82
CA ALA A 51 8.14 14.99 -2.08
C ALA A 51 9.42 14.19 -1.83
N GLU A 52 9.75 13.29 -2.77
CA GLU A 52 10.94 12.45 -2.73
C GLU A 52 12.24 13.28 -2.69
N SER A 53 12.26 14.43 -3.39
CA SER A 53 13.36 15.39 -3.36
C SER A 53 13.63 15.98 -1.96
N GLN A 54 12.59 16.18 -1.14
CA GLN A 54 12.75 16.68 0.22
C GLN A 54 13.41 15.62 1.11
N ILE A 55 13.09 14.34 0.90
CA ILE A 55 13.71 13.22 1.63
C ILE A 55 15.18 13.06 1.22
N ALA A 56 15.50 13.16 -0.07
CA ALA A 56 16.88 13.15 -0.55
C ALA A 56 17.71 14.30 0.04
N ASN A 57 17.12 15.51 0.10
CA ASN A 57 17.80 16.64 0.72
C ASN A 57 18.01 16.44 2.23
N ALA A 58 16.99 15.93 2.93
CA ALA A 58 17.06 15.63 4.34
C ALA A 58 18.14 14.58 4.68
N ARG A 59 18.30 13.56 3.82
CA ARG A 59 19.40 12.59 3.91
C ARG A 59 20.76 13.29 3.86
N ARG A 60 20.98 14.16 2.87
CA ARG A 60 22.24 14.92 2.75
C ARG A 60 22.52 15.79 3.97
N LEU A 61 21.50 16.43 4.54
CA LEU A 61 21.66 17.24 5.75
C LEU A 61 22.11 16.39 6.95
N ILE A 62 21.56 15.18 7.09
CA ILE A 62 21.97 14.24 8.15
C ILE A 62 23.41 13.78 7.92
N GLU A 63 23.79 13.46 6.68
CA GLU A 63 25.17 13.07 6.32
C GLU A 63 26.18 14.19 6.57
N GLN A 64 25.77 15.45 6.42
CA GLN A 64 26.56 16.65 6.77
C GLN A 64 26.65 16.89 8.29
N GLY A 65 26.07 16.02 9.11
CA GLY A 65 26.15 16.09 10.58
C GLY A 65 25.00 16.85 11.24
N GLN A 66 23.96 17.27 10.50
CA GLN A 66 22.82 17.95 11.10
C GLN A 66 21.99 16.98 11.98
N PRO A 67 21.54 17.38 13.18
CA PRO A 67 20.75 16.52 14.04
C PRO A 67 19.45 16.05 13.36
N ALA A 68 19.25 14.74 13.23
CA ALA A 68 18.08 14.15 12.60
C ALA A 68 16.74 14.56 13.27
N SER A 69 16.76 14.90 14.56
CA SER A 69 15.60 15.43 15.28
C SER A 69 15.17 16.80 14.76
N HIS A 70 16.12 17.68 14.44
CA HIS A 70 15.86 19.00 13.88
C HIS A 70 15.35 18.86 12.43
N VAL A 71 16.02 18.05 11.61
CA VAL A 71 15.61 17.79 10.22
C VAL A 71 14.19 17.21 10.16
N ALA A 72 13.85 16.24 11.01
CA ALA A 72 12.52 15.65 11.06
C ALA A 72 11.43 16.66 11.45
N ARG A 73 11.70 17.55 12.41
CA ARG A 73 10.76 18.62 12.81
C ARG A 73 10.50 19.60 11.66
N ASN A 74 11.52 19.97 10.91
CA ASN A 74 11.37 20.88 9.76
C ASN A 74 10.48 20.27 8.66
N LEU A 75 10.45 18.95 8.56
CA LEU A 75 9.58 18.19 7.65
C LEU A 75 8.23 17.80 8.27
N VAL A 76 7.94 18.26 9.49
CA VAL A 76 6.71 17.96 10.23
C VAL A 76 6.45 16.45 10.34
N MET A 77 7.52 15.68 10.64
CA MET A 77 7.42 14.22 10.81
C MET A 77 8.26 13.69 11.97
N SER A 78 7.97 12.46 12.40
CA SER A 78 8.78 11.78 13.40
C SER A 78 10.12 11.30 12.80
N ARG A 79 11.15 11.16 13.64
CA ARG A 79 12.45 10.58 13.23
C ARG A 79 12.30 9.21 12.57
N ALA A 80 11.43 8.37 13.14
CA ALA A 80 11.14 7.04 12.59
C ALA A 80 10.55 7.11 11.17
N THR A 81 9.65 8.08 10.92
CA THR A 81 9.09 8.29 9.58
C THR A 81 10.14 8.79 8.61
N LEU A 82 11.03 9.68 9.04
CA LEU A 82 12.15 10.18 8.23
C LEU A 82 13.07 9.02 7.81
N TYR A 83 13.55 8.22 8.75
CA TYR A 83 14.44 7.09 8.43
C TYR A 83 13.78 6.02 7.58
N ARG A 84 12.51 5.67 7.84
CA ARG A 84 11.76 4.73 6.98
C ARG A 84 11.68 5.23 5.53
N ARG A 85 11.46 6.54 5.35
CA ARG A 85 11.42 7.14 4.01
C ARG A 85 12.78 7.17 3.34
N ILE A 86 13.86 7.42 4.07
CA ILE A 86 15.23 7.32 3.54
C ILE A 86 15.50 5.88 3.09
N ALA A 87 15.20 4.87 3.92
CA ALA A 87 15.39 3.47 3.56
C ALA A 87 14.58 3.05 2.32
N ASN A 88 13.32 3.52 2.20
CA ASN A 88 12.50 3.25 1.02
C ASN A 88 13.06 3.92 -0.24
N LEU A 89 13.57 5.15 -0.13
CA LEU A 89 14.22 5.87 -1.23
C LEU A 89 15.45 5.10 -1.70
N ASP A 90 16.26 4.62 -0.77
CA ASP A 90 17.48 3.87 -1.06
C ASP A 90 17.16 2.52 -1.73
N ALA A 91 16.14 1.81 -1.22
CA ALA A 91 15.66 0.58 -1.83
C ALA A 91 15.17 0.81 -3.27
N LYS A 92 14.39 1.88 -3.50
CA LYS A 92 13.92 2.26 -4.84
C LYS A 92 15.08 2.57 -5.78
N GLN A 93 16.06 3.37 -5.33
CA GLN A 93 17.26 3.67 -6.11
C GLN A 93 18.08 2.42 -6.42
N TRP A 94 18.19 1.49 -5.48
CA TRP A 94 18.90 0.24 -5.68
C TRP A 94 18.23 -0.64 -6.73
N ILE A 95 16.90 -0.77 -6.69
CA ILE A 95 16.11 -1.50 -7.70
C ILE A 95 16.27 -0.84 -9.08
N THR A 96 16.19 0.49 -9.14
CA THR A 96 16.39 1.22 -10.41
C THR A 96 17.81 1.05 -10.95
N ALA A 97 18.83 1.03 -10.08
CA ALA A 97 20.23 0.85 -10.48
C ALA A 97 20.59 -0.60 -10.84
N HIS A 98 19.89 -1.59 -10.29
CA HIS A 98 20.14 -3.02 -10.50
C HIS A 98 18.87 -3.77 -10.92
N PRO A 99 18.36 -3.53 -12.14
CA PRO A 99 17.19 -4.25 -12.64
C PRO A 99 17.53 -5.74 -12.84
N GLY A 100 17.07 -6.60 -11.92
CA GLY A 100 17.24 -8.06 -12.00
C GLY A 100 17.90 -8.73 -10.79
N SER A 101 18.32 -7.97 -9.77
CA SER A 101 18.75 -8.54 -8.49
C SER A 101 17.62 -8.36 -7.49
N ILE A 102 17.07 -9.45 -6.96
CA ILE A 102 16.18 -9.41 -5.78
C ILE A 102 17.07 -9.81 -4.60
N PRO A 103 17.24 -8.95 -3.58
CA PRO A 103 18.03 -9.32 -2.42
C PRO A 103 17.28 -10.43 -1.67
N ASN A 104 18.00 -11.53 -1.42
CA ASN A 104 17.54 -12.66 -0.60
C ASN A 104 17.34 -12.23 0.86
#